data_AF-A0A6N0NZR4-F1
#
_entry.id   AF-A0A6N0NZR4-F1
#
_cell.length_a   1.000
_cell.length_b   1.000
_cell.length_c   1.000
_cell.angle_alpha   90.00
_cell.angle_beta   90.00
_cell.angle_gamma   90.00
#
_symmetry.space_group_name_H-M   'P 1'
#
loop_
_entity.id
_entity.type
_entity.pdbx_description
1 polymer ?
#
loop_
_entity_poly.entity_id
_entity_poly.type
_entity_poly.pdbx_seq_one_letter_code
_entity_poly.pdbx_strand_id
1 'polypeptide(L)' 'MEPDLNKLEIMNLGVMACQRKRTTLGNYEVYFRVLRRDNESFYVIEIKFMGRKIQVGIFTDFSKATLFAGEWIKSLL' A
#
# COMPACT_ATOMS: atom_id res chain seq x y z
N MET A 1 -21.13 10.52 -13.53
CA MET A 1 -19.67 10.30 -13.47
C MET A 1 -19.47 8.81 -13.41
N GLU A 2 -18.93 8.21 -14.46
CA GLU A 2 -18.67 6.76 -14.46
C GLU A 2 -17.53 6.44 -13.49
N PRO A 3 -17.58 5.29 -12.77
CA PRO A 3 -16.50 4.90 -11.87
C PRO A 3 -15.24 4.56 -12.68
N ASP A 4 -14.10 5.13 -12.30
CA ASP A 4 -12.80 4.75 -12.83
C ASP A 4 -12.45 3.33 -12.32
N LEU A 5 -12.74 2.33 -13.15
CA LEU A 5 -12.53 0.92 -12.83
C LEU A 5 -11.06 0.59 -12.57
N ASN A 6 -10.13 1.30 -13.24
CA ASN A 6 -8.71 1.11 -13.05
C ASN A 6 -8.28 1.58 -11.65
N LYS A 7 -8.76 2.76 -11.24
CA LYS A 7 -8.53 3.28 -9.89
C LYS A 7 -9.11 2.36 -8.83
N LEU A 8 -10.30 1.80 -9.06
CA LEU A 8 -10.95 0.87 -8.13
C LEU A 8 -10.13 -0.42 -7.95
N GLU A 9 -9.60 -0.97 -9.04
CA GLU A 9 -8.72 -2.14 -9.01
C GLU A 9 -7.45 -1.88 -8.18
N ILE A 10 -6.78 -0.76 -8.45
CA ILE A 10 -5.58 -0.34 -7.71
C ILE A 10 -5.88 -0.23 -6.22
N MET A 11 -6.97 0.46 -5.86
CA MET A 11 -7.37 0.60 -4.46
C MET A 11 -7.65 -0.76 -3.80
N ASN A 12 -8.28 -1.69 -4.52
CA ASN A 12 -8.54 -3.04 -4.00
C ASN A 12 -7.24 -3.79 -3.69
N LEU A 13 -6.23 -3.71 -4.57
CA LEU A 13 -4.90 -4.28 -4.29
C LEU A 13 -4.27 -3.67 -3.03
N GLY A 14 -4.40 -2.35 -2.86
CA GLY A 14 -3.94 -1.65 -1.66
C GLY A 14 -4.66 -2.06 -0.38
N VAL A 15 -5.98 -2.27 -0.45
CA VAL A 15 -6.78 -2.79 0.68
C VAL A 15 -6.33 -4.19 1.04
N MET A 16 -6.09 -5.07 0.05
CA MET A 16 -5.55 -6.40 0.30
C MET A 16 -4.17 -6.34 0.97
N ALA A 17 -3.30 -5.43 0.54
CA ALA A 17 -2.00 -5.20 1.16
C ALA A 17 -2.12 -4.78 2.63
N CYS A 18 -3.04 -3.86 2.93
CA CYS A 18 -3.34 -3.42 4.28
C CYS A 18 -3.83 -4.57 5.17
N GLN A 19 -4.75 -5.41 4.67
CA GLN A 19 -5.27 -6.56 5.42
C GLN A 19 -4.18 -7.60 5.71
N ARG A 20 -3.31 -7.87 4.74
CA ARG A 20 -2.22 -8.85 4.87
C ARG A 20 -1.04 -8.33 5.69
N LYS A 21 -0.87 -7.01 5.83
CA LYS A 21 0.25 -6.30 6.49
C LYS A 21 1.62 -6.49 5.83
N ARG A 22 1.87 -7.63 5.19
CA ARG A 22 3.04 -7.94 4.37
C ARG A 22 2.58 -8.73 3.15
N THR A 23 2.91 -8.24 1.97
CA THR A 23 2.67 -8.92 0.69
C THR A 23 3.99 -9.16 0.00
N THR A 24 4.27 -10.41 -0.38
CA THR A 24 5.51 -10.79 -1.09
C THR A 24 5.19 -11.09 -2.55
N LEU A 25 5.93 -10.46 -3.47
CA LEU A 25 5.81 -10.62 -4.92
C LEU A 25 7.21 -10.81 -5.50
N GLY A 26 7.59 -12.07 -5.74
CA GLY A 26 8.97 -12.42 -6.09
C GLY A 26 9.96 -11.93 -5.02
N ASN A 27 10.92 -11.10 -5.43
CA ASN A 27 11.93 -10.49 -4.55
C ASN A 27 11.46 -9.19 -3.87
N TYR A 28 10.24 -8.74 -4.15
CA TYR A 28 9.67 -7.54 -3.55
C TYR A 28 8.80 -7.88 -2.34
N GLU A 29 8.82 -6.97 -1.37
CA GLU A 29 7.97 -7.03 -0.20
C GLU A 29 7.29 -5.68 0.01
N VAL A 30 5.97 -5.68 0.11
CA VAL A 30 5.14 -4.52 0.44
C VAL A 30 4.64 -4.69 1.86
N TYR A 31 5.16 -3.88 2.78
CA TYR A 31 4.67 -3.81 4.15
C TYR A 31 3.67 -2.68 4.28
N PHE A 32 2.53 -2.95 4.90
CA PHE A 32 1.50 -1.94 5.18
C PHE A 32 1.22 -1.95 6.68
N ARG A 33 1.58 -0.86 7.36
CA ARG A 33 1.44 -0.69 8.80
C ARG A 33 0.52 0.48 9.12
N VAL A 34 -0.31 0.31 10.14
CA VAL A 34 -1.15 1.39 10.69
C VAL A 34 -0.62 1.73 12.07
N LEU A 35 -0.25 2.98 12.26
CA LEU A 35 0.16 3.54 13.55
C LEU A 35 -0.97 4.46 14.03
N ARG A 36 -1.30 4.42 15.32
CA ARG A 36 -2.28 5.33 15.93
C ARG A 36 -1.57 6.20 16.95
N ARG A 37 -1.74 7.52 16.85
CA ARG A 37 -1.24 8.51 17.81
C ARG A 37 -2.25 9.63 17.93
N ASP A 38 -2.56 10.04 19.15
CA ASP A 38 -3.36 11.24 19.43
C ASP A 38 -4.66 11.33 18.61
N ASN A 39 -5.41 10.22 18.52
CA ASN A 39 -6.62 10.04 17.70
C ASN A 39 -6.44 10.10 16.18
N GLU A 40 -5.21 10.22 15.67
CA GLU A 40 -4.89 10.13 14.26
C GLU A 40 -4.37 8.75 13.87
N SER A 41 -4.68 8.34 12.64
CA SER A 41 -4.13 7.13 12.03
C SER A 41 -3.10 7.50 10.96
N PHE A 42 -1.91 6.91 11.06
CA PHE A 42 -0.83 7.02 10.10
C PHE A 42 -0.65 5.68 9.40
N TYR A 43 -0.71 5.69 8.08
CA TYR A 43 -0.51 4.54 7.22
C TYR A 43 0.91 4.60 6.66
N VAL A 44 1.74 3.62 7.04
CA VAL A 44 3.14 3.53 6.64
C VAL A 44 3.29 2.33 5.71
N ILE A 45 3.69 2.59 4.47
CA ILE A 45 3.93 1.59 3.45
C ILE A 45 5.42 1.54 3.16
N GLU A 46 6.04 0.37 3.28
CA GLU A 46 7.44 0.18 2.96
C GLU A 46 7.58 -0.85 1.84
N ILE A 47 8.33 -0.48 0.81
CA ILE A 47 8.68 -1.36 -0.29
C ILE A 47 10.11 -1.81 -0.06
N LYS A 48 10.33 -3.13 -0.07
CA LYS A 48 11.65 -3.73 -0.03
C LYS A 48 11.92 -4.54 -1.28
N PHE A 49 13.17 -4.53 -1.73
CA PHE A 49 13.68 -5.43 -2.74
C PHE A 49 14.86 -6.20 -2.16
N MET A 50 14.77 -7.53 -2.15
CA MET A 50 15.78 -8.42 -1.54
C MET A 50 16.10 -8.02 -0.09
N GLY A 51 15.08 -7.70 0.71
CA GLY A 51 15.20 -7.30 2.10
C GLY A 51 15.70 -5.85 2.34
N ARG A 52 16.12 -5.13 1.29
CA ARG A 52 16.54 -3.72 1.39
C ARG A 52 15.36 -2.81 1.14
N LYS A 53 15.14 -1.84 2.03
CA LYS A 53 14.08 -0.82 1.86
C LYS A 53 14.44 0.10 0.70
N ILE A 54 13.61 0.12 -0.34
CA ILE A 54 13.81 0.94 -1.54
C ILE A 54 12.88 2.15 -1.57
N GLN A 55 11.71 2.07 -0.92
CA GLN A 55 10.78 3.19 -0.84
C GLN A 55 9.92 3.13 0.42
N VAL A 56 9.48 4.30 0.87
CA VAL A 56 8.50 4.47 1.95
C VAL A 56 7.46 5.51 1.54
N GLY A 57 6.19 5.24 1.83
CA GLY A 57 5.11 6.22 1.82
C GLY A 57 4.49 6.31 3.22
N ILE A 58 4.21 7.53 3.68
CA ILE A 58 3.51 7.81 4.94
C ILE A 58 2.31 8.69 4.63
N PHE A 59 1.13 8.28 5.06
CA PHE A 59 -0.12 8.95 4.75
C PHE A 59 -1.02 9.03 5.99
N THR A 60 -1.82 10.08 6.11
CA THR A 60 -2.94 10.16 7.07
C THR A 60 -4.28 9.83 6.41
N ASP A 61 -4.33 9.86 5.08
CA ASP A 61 -5.48 9.50 4.25
C ASP A 61 -5.38 8.04 3.80
N PHE A 62 -6.39 7.24 4.18
CA PHE A 62 -6.44 5.82 3.85
C PHE A 62 -6.51 5.56 2.34
N SER A 63 -7.25 6.37 1.59
CA SER A 63 -7.39 6.21 0.14
C SER A 63 -6.08 6.48 -0.58
N LYS A 64 -5.29 7.47 -0.14
CA LYS A 64 -3.94 7.71 -0.70
C LYS A 64 -2.99 6.57 -0.36
N ALA A 65 -3.08 6.05 0.86
CA ALA A 65 -2.27 4.92 1.31
C ALA A 65 -2.53 3.63 0.50
N THR A 66 -3.81 3.32 0.24
CA THR A 66 -4.18 2.16 -0.57
C THR A 66 -3.85 2.35 -2.04
N LEU A 67 -4.03 3.54 -2.61
CA LEU A 67 -3.57 3.82 -3.98
C LEU A 67 -2.07 3.59 -4.12
N PHE A 68 -1.26 4.14 -3.21
CA PHE A 68 0.19 3.98 -3.24
C PHE A 68 0.63 2.51 -3.17
N ALA A 69 0.08 1.74 -2.23
CA ALA A 69 0.40 0.31 -2.12
C ALA A 69 -0.10 -0.49 -3.33
N GLY A 70 -1.29 -0.14 -3.83
CA GLY A 70 -1.94 -0.78 -4.96
C GLY A 70 -1.19 -0.57 -6.27
N GLU A 71 -0.68 0.64 -6.52
CA GLU A 71 0.14 0.97 -7.69
C GLU A 71 1.42 0.14 -7.71
N TRP A 72 2.09 0.02 -6.56
CA TRP A 72 3.25 -0.85 -6.40
C TRP A 72 2.92 -2.29 -6.72
N ILE A 73 1.85 -2.85 -6.13
CA ILE A 73 1.44 -4.22 -6.40
C ILE A 73 1.08 -4.42 -7.87
N LYS A 74 0.30 -3.51 -8.47
CA LYS A 74 -0.11 -3.59 -9.86
C LYS A 74 1.07 -3.53 -10.83
N SER A 75 2.09 -2.75 -10.51
CA SER A 75 3.31 -2.65 -11.32
C SER A 75 4.21 -3.89 -11.27
N LEU A 76 3.97 -4.78 -10.29
CA LEU A 76 4.73 -6.01 -10.07
C LEU A 76 3.99 -7.29 -10.52
N LEU A 77 2.74 -7.16 -10.98
CA LEU A 77 1.95 -8.22 -11.62
C LEU A 77 2.19 -8.21 -13.13
#